data_AF-A0A535SIN4-F1
#
_entry.id   AF-A0A535SIN4-F1
#
_cell.length_a   1.000
_cell.length_b   1.000
_cell.length_c   1.000
_cell.angle_alpha   90.00
_cell.angle_beta   90.00
_cell.angle_gamma   90.00
#
_symmetry.space_group_name_H-M   'P 1'
#
loop_
_entity.id
_entity.type
_entity.pdbx_description
1 polymer ?
#
loop_
_entity_poly.entity_id
_entity_poly.type
_entity_poly.pdbx_seq_one_letter_code
_entity_poly.pdbx_strand_id
1 'polypeptide(L)' 'MSVLARRQEQQQRFLKARVAMALYREYGRVPRENEIDEVYHVTRILKAVLGSPFVRRQQKHMGQLALF' A
#
# COMPACT_ATOMS: atom_id res chain seq x y z
N MET A 1 13.52 -14.71 17.29
CA MET A 1 12.84 -14.30 16.03
C MET A 1 13.86 -14.14 14.91
N SER A 2 13.61 -14.72 13.74
CA SER A 2 14.51 -14.63 12.58
C SER A 2 14.62 -13.19 12.05
N VAL A 3 15.76 -12.84 11.46
CA VAL A 3 16.00 -11.51 10.86
C VAL A 3 14.98 -11.20 9.76
N LEU A 4 14.56 -12.22 9.00
CA LEU A 4 13.56 -12.10 7.95
C LEU A 4 12.18 -11.68 8.48
N ALA A 5 11.74 -12.26 9.60
CA ALA A 5 10.45 -11.93 10.20
C ALA A 5 10.39 -10.46 10.65
N ARG A 6 11.47 -9.96 11.27
CA ARG A 6 11.57 -8.53 11.66
C ARG A 6 11.51 -7.59 10.45
N ARG A 7 12.15 -7.95 9.34
CA ARG A 7 12.12 -7.15 8.10
C ARG A 7 10.72 -7.10 7.49
N GLN A 8 9.99 -8.22 7.50
CA GLN A 8 8.62 -8.28 7.00
C GLN A 8 7.66 -7.42 7.84
N GLU A 9 7.80 -7.46 9.16
CA GLU A 9 7.02 -6.63 10.09
C GLU A 9 7.27 -5.13 9.87
N GLN A 10 8.54 -4.73 9.74
CA GLN A 10 8.91 -3.34 9.43
C GLN A 10 8.32 -2.89 8.10
N GLN A 11 8.38 -3.72 7.07
CA GLN A 11 7.81 -3.43 5.76
C GLN A 11 6.29 -3.28 5.84
N GLN A 12 5.61 -4.17 6.57
CA GLN A 12 4.16 -4.08 6.77
C GLN A 12 3.78 -2.78 7.49
N ARG A 13 4.49 -2.42 8.57
CA ARG A 13 4.28 -1.16 9.29
C ARG A 13 4.45 0.06 8.38
N PHE A 14 5.51 0.07 7.58
CA PHE A 14 5.75 1.15 6.62
C PHE A 14 4.61 1.28 5.59
N LEU A 15 4.12 0.17 5.06
CA LEU A 15 3.02 0.18 4.10
C LEU A 15 1.71 0.67 4.73
N LYS A 16 1.38 0.23 5.95
CA LYS A 16 0.22 0.74 6.70
C LYS A 16 0.33 2.25 6.96
N ALA A 17 1.50 2.75 7.32
CA ALA A 17 1.72 4.19 7.50
C ALA A 17 1.50 4.99 6.20
N ARG A 18 1.92 4.45 5.04
CA ARG A 18 1.63 5.08 3.74
C ARG A 18 0.14 5.14 3.43
N VAL A 19 -0.60 4.07 3.75
CA VAL A 19 -2.06 4.04 3.62
C VAL A 19 -2.69 5.09 4.53
N ALA A 20 -2.28 5.18 5.79
CA ALA A 20 -2.77 6.20 6.72
C ALA A 20 -2.55 7.63 6.19
N MET A 21 -1.36 7.90 5.64
CA MET A 21 -1.05 9.19 5.03
C MET A 21 -1.91 9.49 3.79
N ALA A 22 -2.18 8.49 2.95
CA ALA A 22 -3.04 8.64 1.78
C ALA A 22 -4.49 8.92 2.20
N LEU A 23 -5.01 8.16 3.18
CA LEU A 23 -6.35 8.37 3.74
C LEU A 23 -6.49 9.76 4.38
N TYR A 24 -5.48 10.20 5.13
CA TYR A 24 -5.47 11.54 5.70
C TYR A 24 -5.51 12.63 4.64
N ARG A 25 -4.73 12.49 3.56
CA ARG A 25 -4.72 13.45 2.44
C ARG A 25 -6.05 13.52 1.70
N GLU A 26 -6.72 12.38 1.53
CA GLU A 26 -7.99 12.31 0.78
C GLU A 26 -9.18 12.80 1.61
N TYR A 27 -9.28 12.35 2.87
CA TYR A 27 -10.45 12.59 3.71
C TYR A 27 -10.28 13.75 4.71
N GLY A 28 -9.07 14.32 4.82
CA GLY A 28 -8.77 15.46 5.70
C GLY A 28 -8.86 15.15 7.20
N ARG A 29 -8.96 13.88 7.61
CA ARG A 29 -9.07 13.45 9.01
C ARG A 29 -8.13 12.30 9.33
N VAL A 30 -7.77 12.15 10.61
CA VAL A 30 -6.96 11.01 11.07
C VAL A 30 -7.76 9.71 10.87
N PRO A 31 -7.26 8.75 10.08
CA PRO A 31 -7.95 7.49 9.83
C PRO A 31 -7.86 6.57 11.06
N ARG A 32 -8.89 5.74 11.24
CA ARG A 32 -8.90 4.70 12.28
C ARG A 32 -8.09 3.48 11.84
N GLU A 33 -7.63 2.69 12.80
CA GLU A 33 -6.80 1.52 12.52
C GLU A 33 -7.49 0.48 11.63
N ASN A 34 -8.79 0.26 11.81
CA ASN A 34 -9.59 -0.63 10.97
C ASN A 34 -9.68 -0.14 9.50
N GLU A 35 -9.77 1.18 9.28
CA GLU A 35 -9.81 1.77 7.93
C GLU A 35 -8.46 1.58 7.21
N ILE A 36 -7.36 1.73 7.95
CA ILE A 36 -6.01 1.49 7.43
C ILE A 36 -5.85 0.02 7.03
N ASP A 37 -6.32 -0.90 7.88
CA ASP A 37 -6.17 -2.33 7.67
C ASP A 37 -7.01 -2.83 6.50
N GLU A 38 -8.27 -2.39 6.41
CA GLU A 38 -9.15 -2.72 5.30
C GLU A 38 -8.54 -2.31 3.96
N VAL A 39 -8.11 -1.05 3.84
CA VAL A 39 -7.51 -0.54 2.61
C VAL A 39 -6.18 -1.22 2.30
N TYR A 40 -5.35 -1.51 3.31
CA TYR A 40 -4.13 -2.28 3.15
C TYR A 40 -4.40 -3.67 2.56
N HIS A 41 -5.40 -4.38 3.09
CA HIS A 41 -5.78 -5.72 2.63
C HIS A 41 -6.36 -5.69 1.21
N VAL A 42 -7.28 -4.78 0.92
CA VAL A 42 -7.87 -4.60 -0.42
C VAL A 42 -6.78 -4.30 -1.44
N THR A 43 -5.83 -3.41 -1.13
CA THR A 43 -4.72 -3.08 -2.04
C THR A 43 -3.85 -4.31 -2.35
N ARG A 44 -3.59 -5.16 -1.36
CA ARG A 44 -2.84 -6.42 -1.56
C ARG A 44 -3.61 -7.42 -2.41
N ILE A 45 -4.92 -7.57 -2.16
CA ILE A 45 -5.79 -8.44 -2.95
C ILE A 45 -5.82 -7.95 -4.40
N LEU A 46 -6.03 -6.65 -4.62
CA LEU A 46 -6.01 -6.05 -5.96
C LEU A 46 -4.69 -6.29 -6.68
N LYS A 47 -3.55 -6.11 -6.00
CA LYS A 47 -2.24 -6.41 -6.58
C LYS A 47 -2.08 -7.89 -6.96
N ALA A 48 -2.64 -8.80 -6.17
CA ALA A 48 -2.60 -10.24 -6.42
C ALA A 48 -3.55 -10.65 -7.58
N VAL A 49 -4.76 -10.10 -7.61
CA VAL A 49 -5.80 -10.41 -8.60
C VAL A 49 -5.50 -9.78 -9.96
N LEU A 50 -5.17 -8.49 -9.99
CA LEU A 50 -4.97 -7.73 -11.24
C LEU A 50 -3.55 -7.89 -11.80
N GLY A 51 -2.62 -8.39 -10.98
CA GLY A 51 -1.24 -8.65 -11.36
C GLY A 51 -0.43 -7.40 -11.70
N SER A 52 0.84 -7.63 -12.06
CA SER A 52 1.79 -6.57 -12.43
C SER A 52 1.40 -5.75 -13.67
N PRO A 53 0.78 -6.29 -14.73
CA PRO A 53 0.48 -5.52 -15.95
C PRO A 53 -0.54 -4.40 -15.72
N PHE A 54 -1.55 -4.62 -14.88
CA PHE A 54 -2.54 -3.60 -14.54
C PHE A 54 -1.89 -2.47 -13.74
N VAL A 55 -1.11 -2.82 -12.71
CA VAL A 55 -0.38 -1.86 -11.87
C VAL A 55 0.60 -1.02 -12.71
N ARG A 56 1.32 -1.65 -13.65
CA ARG A 56 2.22 -0.93 -14.58
C ARG A 56 1.47 0.03 -15.51
N ARG A 57 0.29 -0.36 -16.01
CA ARG A 57 -0.55 0.53 -16.83
C ARG A 57 -1.03 1.73 -16.02
N GLN A 58 -1.47 1.51 -14.79
CA GLN A 58 -1.91 2.58 -13.90
C GLN A 58 -0.76 3.54 -13.56
N GLN A 59 0.44 3.03 -13.24
CA GLN A 59 1.63 3.85 -12.99
C GLN A 59 2.00 4.73 -14.19
N LYS A 60 1.98 4.16 -15.41
CA LYS A 60 2.19 4.92 -16.66
C LYS A 60 1.14 6.03 -16.82
N HIS A 61 -0.13 5.73 -16.55
CA HIS A 61 -1.22 6.71 -16.66
C HIS A 61 -1.09 7.84 -15.61
N MET A 62 -0.59 7.54 -14.42
CA MET A 62 -0.38 8.53 -13.35
C MET A 62 0.93 9.32 -13.50
N GLY A 63 1.66 9.18 -14.61
CA GLY A 63 2.93 9.88 -14.84
C GLY A 63 4.08 9.40 -13.96
N GLN A 64 3.91 8.31 -13.21
CA GLN A 64 5.01 7.65 -12.51
C GLN A 64 5.79 6.82 -13.52
N LEU A 65 6.96 7.33 -13.93
CA LEU A 65 7.97 6.51 -14.57
C LEU A 65 8.28 5.32 -13.66
N ALA A 66 8.07 4.11 -14.18
CA ALA A 66 8.46 2.88 -13.51
C ALA A 66 10.00 2.82 -13.49
N LEU A 67 10.61 3.57 -12.58
CA LEU A 67 12.02 3.44 -12.25
C LEU A 67 12.15 2.23 -11.32
N PHE A 68 12.23 1.06 -11.96
CA PHE A 68 12.63 -0.26 -11.44
C PHE A 68 11.81 -0.84 -10.27
#